data_AF-A0A916BZK5-F1
#
_entry.id   AF-A0A916BZK5-F1
#
_cell.length_a   1.000
_cell.length_b   1.000
_cell.length_c   1.000
_cell.angle_alpha   90.00
_cell.angle_beta   90.00
_cell.angle_gamma   90.00
#
_symmetry.space_group_name_H-M   'P 1'
#
loop_
_entity.id
_entity.type
_entity.pdbx_description
1 polymer ?
#
loop_
_entity_poly.entity_id
_entity_poly.type
_entity_poly.pdbx_seq_one_letter_code
_entity_poly.pdbx_strand_id
1 'polypeptide(L)'
;MFTPASGRYIKGVEYASMTSLLQDFRRQLEHEHGGPIHELSEVNAAELISDLCVFLGLSDQNRRKILGARAATYLDQILTARAGTTIKH
;
A
#
# COMPACT_ATOMS: atom_id res chain seq x y z
N MET A 1 -6.04 39.37 11.24
CA MET A 1 -5.44 38.64 10.10
C MET A 1 -5.11 37.24 10.57
N PHE A 2 -5.93 36.25 10.22
CA PHE A 2 -5.64 34.84 10.45
C PHE A 2 -5.05 34.28 9.17
N THR A 3 -3.77 33.93 9.17
CA THR A 3 -3.18 33.09 8.14
C THR A 3 -3.44 31.64 8.52
N PRO A 4 -4.31 30.90 7.82
CA PRO A 4 -4.44 29.48 8.09
C PRO A 4 -3.15 28.80 7.64
N ALA A 5 -2.66 27.87 8.46
CA ALA A 5 -1.57 26.97 8.13
C ALA A 5 -2.06 25.97 7.05
N SER A 6 -2.28 26.45 5.84
CA SER A 6 -2.98 25.73 4.75
C SER A 6 -2.24 24.49 4.26
N GLY A 7 -0.92 24.41 4.46
CA GLY A 7 -0.10 23.33 3.91
C GLY A 7 -0.31 21.94 4.55
N ARG A 8 -0.73 21.88 5.82
CA ARG A 8 -0.84 20.61 6.55
C ARG A 8 -2.23 19.97 6.42
N TYR A 9 -3.28 20.79 6.34
CA TYR A 9 -4.66 20.33 6.23
C TYR A 9 -5.02 19.88 4.81
N ILE A 10 -4.55 20.59 3.77
CA ILE A 10 -4.83 20.22 2.37
C ILE A 10 -4.23 18.85 2.05
N LYS A 11 -2.96 18.65 2.41
CA LYS A 11 -2.29 17.35 2.28
C LYS A 11 -3.01 16.25 3.06
N GLY A 12 -3.46 16.52 4.29
CA GLY A 12 -4.20 15.52 5.09
C GLY A 12 -5.50 15.04 4.42
N VAL A 13 -6.23 15.95 3.79
CA VAL A 13 -7.47 15.61 3.05
C VAL A 13 -7.16 14.87 1.75
N GLU A 14 -6.14 15.28 1.00
CA GLU A 14 -5.69 14.60 -0.22
C GLU A 14 -5.12 13.19 0.07
N TYR A 15 -4.41 13.01 1.18
CA TYR A 15 -3.91 11.68 1.56
C TYR A 15 -5.03 10.77 2.08
N ALA A 16 -6.02 11.32 2.77
CA ALA A 16 -7.19 10.56 3.21
C ALA A 16 -8.04 10.09 2.01
N SER A 17 -8.18 10.94 0.98
CA SER A 17 -8.86 10.56 -0.26
C SER A 17 -8.05 9.54 -1.06
N MET A 18 -6.73 9.69 -1.16
CA MET A 18 -5.85 8.73 -1.84
C MET A 18 -5.81 7.36 -1.16
N THR A 19 -5.76 7.34 0.18
CA THR A 19 -5.80 6.09 0.96
C THR A 19 -7.11 5.35 0.72
N SER A 20 -8.23 6.07 0.68
CA SER A 20 -9.55 5.48 0.43
C SER A 20 -9.65 4.95 -1.00
N LEU A 21 -9.16 5.71 -1.99
CA LEU A 21 -9.14 5.30 -3.40
C LEU A 21 -8.33 4.00 -3.60
N LEU A 22 -7.15 3.91 -2.99
CA LEU A 22 -6.31 2.70 -3.09
C LEU A 22 -6.91 1.50 -2.35
N GLN A 23 -7.67 1.74 -1.28
CA GLN A 23 -8.45 0.69 -0.62
C GLN A 23 -9.60 0.19 -1.51
N ASP A 24 -10.28 1.09 -2.22
CA ASP A 24 -11.34 0.73 -3.16
C ASP A 24 -10.78 -0.04 -4.36
N PHE A 25 -9.66 0.43 -4.91
CA PHE A 25 -8.94 -0.27 -5.97
C PHE A 25 -8.52 -1.68 -5.55
N ARG A 26 -7.95 -1.85 -4.34
CA ARG A 26 -7.65 -3.18 -3.80
C ARG A 26 -8.90 -4.05 -3.76
N ARG A 27 -10.01 -3.55 -3.21
CA ARG A 27 -11.26 -4.29 -3.08
C ARG A 27 -11.84 -4.69 -4.45
N GLN A 28 -11.74 -3.84 -5.45
CA GLN A 28 -12.14 -4.15 -6.82
C GLN A 28 -11.30 -5.29 -7.40
N LEU A 29 -9.97 -5.23 -7.26
CA LEU A 29 -9.09 -6.32 -7.70
C LEU A 29 -9.43 -7.65 -7.01
N GLU A 30 -9.66 -7.62 -5.69
CA GLU A 30 -10.05 -8.84 -4.95
C GLU A 30 -11.39 -9.40 -5.43
N HIS A 31 -12.33 -8.52 -5.79
CA HIS A 31 -13.64 -8.90 -6.29
C HIS A 31 -13.58 -9.47 -7.71
N GLU A 32 -12.87 -8.81 -8.62
CA GLU A 32 -12.74 -9.22 -10.02
C GLU A 32 -12.02 -10.56 -10.18
N HIS A 33 -11.00 -10.80 -9.35
CA HIS A 33 -10.21 -12.03 -9.39
C HIS A 33 -10.70 -13.12 -8.43
N GLY A 34 -11.68 -12.84 -7.58
CA GLY A 34 -12.29 -13.82 -6.66
C GLY A 34 -11.36 -14.31 -5.54
N GLY A 35 -10.33 -13.54 -5.20
CA GLY A 35 -9.31 -13.94 -4.22
C GLY A 35 -8.53 -12.75 -3.65
N PRO A 36 -7.81 -12.92 -2.54
CA PRO A 36 -7.09 -11.83 -1.91
C PRO A 36 -5.87 -11.40 -2.74
N ILE A 37 -5.51 -10.11 -2.71
CA ILE A 37 -4.47 -9.53 -3.59
C ILE A 37 -3.07 -10.17 -3.52
N HIS A 38 -2.76 -10.90 -2.45
CA HIS A 38 -1.46 -11.57 -2.26
C HIS A 38 -1.44 -13.00 -2.81
N GLU A 39 -2.60 -13.55 -3.17
CA GLU A 39 -2.74 -14.85 -3.83
C GLU A 39 -2.91 -14.70 -5.35
N LEU A 40 -2.98 -13.46 -5.86
CA LEU A 40 -2.99 -13.18 -7.28
C LEU A 40 -1.60 -13.45 -7.84
N SER A 41 -1.36 -14.66 -8.33
CA SER A 41 -0.06 -15.10 -8.83
C SER A 41 0.32 -14.53 -10.20
N GLU A 42 -0.67 -14.11 -10.99
CA GLU A 42 -0.44 -13.53 -12.34
C GLU A 42 0.06 -12.09 -12.27
N VAL A 43 -0.37 -11.35 -11.24
CA VAL A 43 0.05 -9.98 -10.97
C VAL A 43 0.35 -9.94 -9.49
N ASN A 44 1.60 -9.69 -9.11
CA ASN A 44 2.00 -9.52 -7.72
C ASN A 44 1.39 -8.21 -7.14
N ALA A 45 0.08 -8.20 -7.01
CA ALA A 45 -0.75 -7.02 -6.83
C ALA A 45 -0.49 -6.39 -5.46
N ALA A 46 -0.12 -7.21 -4.47
CA ALA A 46 0.40 -6.72 -3.20
C ALA A 46 1.69 -5.91 -3.37
N GLU A 47 2.67 -6.39 -4.14
CA GLU A 47 3.91 -5.62 -4.43
C GLU A 47 3.57 -4.34 -5.21
N LEU A 48 2.75 -4.44 -6.25
CA LEU A 48 2.35 -3.29 -7.08
C LEU A 48 1.63 -2.19 -6.28
N ILE A 49 0.67 -2.57 -5.42
CA ILE A 49 -0.03 -1.61 -4.55
C ILE A 49 0.93 -1.01 -3.51
N SER A 50 1.86 -1.81 -2.98
CA SER A 50 2.91 -1.32 -2.07
C SER A 50 3.80 -0.28 -2.75
N ASP A 51 4.26 -0.56 -3.97
CA ASP A 51 5.10 0.36 -4.74
C ASP A 51 4.36 1.65 -5.10
N LEU A 52 3.08 1.54 -5.44
CA LEU A 52 2.23 2.72 -5.67
C LEU A 52 2.09 3.58 -4.41
N CYS A 53 1.97 2.97 -3.23
CA CYS A 53 1.95 3.71 -1.96
C CYS A 53 3.27 4.45 -1.73
N VAL A 54 4.41 3.83 -2.04
CA VAL A 54 5.74 4.46 -1.92
C VAL A 54 5.90 5.60 -2.91
N PHE A 55 5.52 5.39 -4.17
CA PHE A 55 5.56 6.40 -5.23
C PHE A 55 4.75 7.66 -4.86
N LEU A 56 3.59 7.47 -4.26
CA LEU A 56 2.71 8.56 -3.81
C LEU A 56 3.16 9.20 -2.47
N GLY A 57 4.26 8.73 -1.89
CA GLY A 57 4.79 9.24 -0.63
C GLY A 57 3.91 8.95 0.59
N LEU A 58 3.12 7.87 0.55
CA LEU A 58 2.29 7.47 1.68
C LEU A 58 3.14 6.88 2.81
N SER A 59 2.73 7.14 4.04
CA SER A 59 3.38 6.56 5.21
C SER A 59 3.21 5.04 5.23
N ASP A 60 4.12 4.36 5.93
CA ASP A 60 4.05 2.91 6.13
C ASP A 60 2.72 2.48 6.81
N GLN A 61 2.22 3.30 7.73
CA GLN A 61 0.92 3.08 8.36
C GLN A 61 -0.22 3.08 7.34
N ASN A 62 -0.24 4.05 6.42
CA ASN A 62 -1.25 4.13 5.37
C ASN A 62 -1.11 2.95 4.40
N ARG A 63 0.11 2.61 4.01
CA ARG A 63 0.41 1.45 3.17
C ARG A 63 -0.14 0.15 3.77
N ARG A 64 0.12 -0.13 5.05
CA ARG A 64 -0.42 -1.30 5.75
C ARG A 64 -1.95 -1.28 5.82
N LYS A 65 -2.55 -0.11 6.00
CA LYS A 65 -4.00 0.07 5.99
C LYS A 65 -4.62 -0.19 4.60
N ILE A 66 -3.93 0.20 3.53
CA ILE A 66 -4.34 0.00 2.14
C ILE A 66 -4.24 -1.47 1.78
N LEU A 67 -3.08 -2.10 1.98
CA LEU A 67 -2.84 -3.50 1.67
C LEU A 67 -3.72 -4.45 2.49
N GLY A 68 -4.00 -4.10 3.75
CA GLY A 68 -4.62 -5.00 4.71
C GLY A 68 -3.61 -5.96 5.34
N ALA A 69 -3.98 -6.55 6.48
CA ALA A 69 -3.06 -7.28 7.34
C ALA A 69 -2.35 -8.45 6.64
N ARG A 70 -3.12 -9.29 5.91
CA ARG A 70 -2.57 -10.49 5.25
C ARG A 70 -1.55 -10.15 4.16
N ALA A 71 -1.90 -9.21 3.28
CA ALA A 71 -1.01 -8.79 2.19
C ALA A 71 0.23 -8.06 2.73
N ALA A 72 0.09 -7.24 3.78
CA ALA A 72 1.24 -6.61 4.43
C ALA A 72 2.20 -7.66 5.05
N THR A 73 1.67 -8.66 5.76
CA THR A 73 2.49 -9.75 6.31
C THR A 73 3.19 -10.56 5.22
N TYR A 74 2.50 -10.85 4.12
CA TYR A 74 3.08 -11.55 2.97
C TYR A 74 4.27 -10.77 2.39
N LEU A 75 4.14 -9.45 2.20
CA LEU A 75 5.24 -8.62 1.72
C LEU A 75 6.41 -8.56 2.70
N ASP A 76 6.14 -8.43 4.01
CA ASP A 76 7.18 -8.44 5.03
C ASP A 76 7.99 -9.75 4.99
N GLN A 77 7.32 -10.89 4.75
CA GLN A 77 7.97 -12.19 4.57
C GLN A 77 8.82 -12.25 3.30
N ILE A 78 8.32 -11.75 2.17
CA ILE A 78 9.08 -11.71 0.90
C ILE A 78 10.32 -10.83 1.04
N LEU A 79 10.17 -9.62 1.58
CA LEU A 79 11.28 -8.69 1.74
C LEU A 79 12.35 -9.26 2.68
N THR A 80 11.93 -9.92 3.77
CA THR A 80 12.83 -10.61 4.69
C THR A 80 13.57 -11.77 3.99
N ALA A 81 12.86 -12.58 3.19
CA ALA A 81 13.45 -13.68 2.43
C ALA A 81 14.47 -13.18 1.40
N ARG A 82 14.15 -12.10 0.66
CA ARG A 82 15.06 -11.47 -0.31
C ARG A 82 16.33 -10.95 0.36
N ALA A 83 16.21 -10.29 1.51
CA ALA A 83 17.37 -9.82 2.29
C ALA A 83 18.27 -10.98 2.76
N GLY A 84 17.66 -12.09 3.19
CA GLY A 84 18.39 -13.29 3.61
C GLY A 84 19.18 -13.98 2.48
N THR A 85 18.68 -13.92 1.25
CA THR A 85 19.40 -14.43 0.07
C THR A 85 20.58 -13.56 -0.36
N THR A 86 20.49 -12.24 -0.18
CA THR A 86 21.57 -11.31 -0.57
C THR A 86 22.79 -11.39 0.36
N ILE A 87 22.61 -11.81 1.63
CA ILE A 87 23.72 -11.92 2.60
C ILE A 87 24.53 -13.22 2.41
N LYS A 88 24.01 -14.20 1.67
CA LYS A 88 24.67 -15.50 1.44
C LYS A 88 25.48 -15.57 0.13
N HIS A 89 25.63 -14.46 -0.59
CA HIS A 89 26.41 -14.37 -1.83
C HIS A 89 27.62 -13.46 -1.68
#